data_AF-A0A2U3KRX8-F1
#
_entry.id   AF-A0A2U3KRX8-F1
#
_cell.length_a   1.000
_cell.length_b   1.000
_cell.length_c   1.000
_cell.angle_alpha   90.00
_cell.angle_beta   90.00
_cell.angle_gamma   90.00
#
_symmetry.space_group_name_H-M   'P 1'
#
loop_
_entity.id
_entity.type
_entity.pdbx_description
1 polymer ?
#
loop_
_entity_poly.entity_id
_entity_poly.type
_entity_poly.pdbx_seq_one_letter_code
_entity_poly.pdbx_strand_id
1 'polypeptide(L)'
;MACGILAPVVKCTRPRDPNQLAKLVFDIASGEVEDTISESKRHPETVKGRAGGKKGGKSRAKTLSSEQRTEIARIAAEARWRKK
;
A
#
# COMPACT_ATOMS: atom_id res chain seq x y z
N MET A 1 -33.37 -18.71 -24.42
CA MET A 1 -33.84 -18.15 -23.13
C MET A 1 -33.16 -18.95 -22.03
N ALA A 2 -32.38 -18.44 -21.09
CA ALA A 2 -31.90 -17.10 -20.78
C ALA A 2 -30.47 -17.27 -20.22
N CYS A 3 -29.56 -16.39 -20.61
CA CYS A 3 -28.23 -16.28 -20.01
C CYS A 3 -28.42 -15.79 -18.57
N GLY A 4 -28.33 -16.69 -17.60
CA GLY A 4 -28.55 -16.41 -16.18
C GLY A 4 -27.28 -15.93 -15.50
N ILE A 5 -27.21 -14.61 -15.29
CA ILE A 5 -26.51 -13.90 -14.21
C ILE A 5 -25.01 -14.22 -14.09
N LEU A 6 -24.21 -13.54 -14.91
CA LEU A 6 -22.81 -13.26 -14.60
C LEU A 6 -22.79 -12.30 -13.41
N ALA A 7 -22.38 -12.76 -12.23
CA ALA A 7 -22.09 -11.89 -11.11
C ALA A 7 -21.06 -10.81 -11.56
N PRO A 8 -21.28 -9.52 -11.27
CA PRO A 8 -20.38 -8.49 -11.72
C PRO A 8 -19.03 -8.64 -10.99
N VAL A 9 -18.01 -9.07 -11.73
CA VAL A 9 -16.63 -9.12 -11.25
C VAL A 9 -16.12 -7.69 -11.13
N VAL A 10 -16.33 -7.07 -9.98
CA VAL A 10 -15.84 -5.71 -9.70
C VAL A 10 -14.44 -5.80 -9.14
N LYS A 11 -13.46 -5.20 -9.82
CA LYS A 11 -12.14 -4.88 -9.24
C LYS A 11 -12.38 -3.95 -8.04
N CYS A 12 -12.48 -4.53 -6.84
CA CYS A 12 -13.00 -3.86 -5.66
C CYS A 12 -12.03 -2.79 -5.14
N THR A 13 -12.18 -1.57 -5.66
CA THR A 13 -11.64 -0.37 -5.04
C THR A 13 -12.53 -0.06 -3.85
N ARG A 14 -12.01 -0.21 -2.61
CA ARG A 14 -12.81 -0.01 -1.41
C ARG A 14 -13.25 1.48 -1.34
N PRO A 15 -14.57 1.77 -1.35
CA PRO A 15 -15.06 3.14 -1.34
C PRO A 15 -14.64 3.84 -0.05
N ARG A 16 -14.47 5.17 -0.12
CA ARG A 16 -14.09 6.00 1.03
C ARG A 16 -15.27 6.26 1.97
N ASP A 17 -16.48 6.28 1.42
CA ASP A 17 -17.71 6.47 2.17
C ASP A 17 -18.08 5.21 2.97
N PRO A 18 -18.43 5.33 4.28
CA PRO A 18 -18.70 4.19 5.13
C PRO A 18 -19.99 3.44 4.76
N ASN A 19 -21.01 4.13 4.25
CA ASN A 19 -22.29 3.50 3.90
C ASN A 19 -22.14 2.65 2.62
N GLN A 20 -21.45 3.20 1.62
CA GLN A 20 -21.09 2.46 0.40
C GLN A 20 -20.19 1.26 0.72
N LEU A 21 -19.29 1.39 1.69
CA LEU A 21 -18.44 0.29 2.13
C LEU A 21 -19.25 -0.81 2.81
N ALA A 22 -20.19 -0.47 3.69
CA ALA A 22 -21.04 -1.43 4.38
C ALA A 22 -21.87 -2.26 3.38
N LYS A 23 -22.47 -1.60 2.38
CA LYS A 23 -23.18 -2.24 1.28
C LYS A 23 -22.29 -3.22 0.52
N LEU A 24 -21.09 -2.78 0.13
CA LEU A 24 -20.14 -3.63 -0.58
C LEU A 24 -19.69 -4.85 0.25
N VAL A 25 -19.49 -4.69 1.56
CA VAL A 25 -19.15 -5.82 2.45
C VAL A 25 -20.30 -6.82 2.55
N PHE A 26 -21.54 -6.33 2.62
CA PHE A 26 -22.73 -7.17 2.64
C PHE A 26 -22.87 -7.99 1.35
N ASP A 27 -22.73 -7.36 0.19
CA ASP A 27 -22.83 -8.02 -1.12
C ASP A 27 -21.75 -9.11 -1.33
N ILE A 28 -20.56 -8.90 -0.75
CA ILE A 28 -19.49 -9.90 -0.76
C ILE A 28 -19.86 -11.08 0.15
N ALA A 29 -20.42 -10.80 1.33
CA ALA A 29 -20.82 -11.83 2.28
C ALA A 29 -22.04 -12.65 1.80
N SER A 30 -22.94 -12.03 1.04
CA SER A 30 -24.10 -12.68 0.42
C SER A 30 -23.75 -13.48 -0.84
N GLY A 31 -22.55 -13.32 -1.38
CA GLY A 31 -22.11 -13.98 -2.61
C GLY A 31 -22.69 -13.35 -3.89
N GLU A 32 -23.30 -12.17 -3.80
CA GLU A 32 -23.79 -11.41 -4.96
C GLU A 32 -22.64 -10.78 -5.75
N VAL A 33 -21.54 -10.45 -5.04
CA VAL A 33 -20.30 -9.91 -5.62
C VAL A 33 -19.11 -10.77 -5.24
N GLU A 34 -18.37 -11.26 -6.24
CA GLU A 34 -17.10 -11.94 -5.99
C GLU A 34 -16.00 -10.92 -5.63
N ASP A 35 -15.45 -11.01 -4.41
CA ASP A 35 -14.24 -10.26 -4.03
C ASP A 35 -13.03 -10.89 -4.71
N THR A 36 -12.82 -10.52 -5.98
CA THR A 36 -11.54 -10.74 -6.66
C THR A 36 -10.51 -9.83 -5.99
N ILE A 37 -9.98 -10.28 -4.85
CA ILE A 37 -8.84 -9.65 -4.19
C ILE A 37 -7.80 -9.50 -5.28
N SER A 38 -7.55 -8.27 -5.72
CA SER A 38 -6.53 -7.97 -6.72
C SER A 38 -5.28 -8.73 -6.30
N GLU A 39 -4.84 -9.70 -7.10
CA GLU A 39 -3.68 -10.54 -6.79
C GLU A 39 -2.46 -9.68 -6.43
N SER A 40 -2.41 -8.45 -6.93
CA SER A 40 -1.43 -7.41 -6.57
C SER A 40 -1.35 -7.06 -5.07
N LYS A 41 -2.42 -7.26 -4.28
CA LYS A 41 -2.40 -7.09 -2.81
C LYS A 41 -2.04 -8.37 -2.05
N ARG A 42 -2.24 -9.54 -2.66
CA ARG A 42 -1.82 -10.85 -2.11
C ARG A 42 -0.34 -11.14 -2.37
N HIS A 43 0.25 -10.55 -3.42
CA HIS A 43 1.61 -10.84 -3.88
C HIS A 43 2.63 -9.70 -3.61
N PRO A 44 3.93 -10.01 -3.57
CA PRO A 44 4.93 -9.48 -2.63
C PRO A 44 5.59 -8.15 -3.04
N GLU A 45 4.89 -7.26 -3.73
CA GLU A 45 5.49 -5.97 -4.14
C GLU A 45 5.85 -5.09 -2.93
N THR A 46 5.04 -5.15 -1.87
CA THR A 46 5.35 -4.54 -0.57
C THR A 46 6.57 -5.18 0.10
N VAL A 47 6.79 -6.48 -0.11
CA VAL A 47 7.97 -7.21 0.39
C VAL A 47 9.21 -6.80 -0.40
N LYS A 48 9.12 -6.58 -1.72
CA LYS A 48 10.23 -6.08 -2.55
C LYS A 48 10.69 -4.70 -2.09
N GLY A 49 9.77 -3.77 -1.80
CA GLY A 49 10.09 -2.45 -1.27
C GLY A 49 10.85 -2.51 0.07
N ARG A 50 10.38 -3.33 1.01
CA ARG A 50 11.04 -3.54 2.31
C ARG A 50 12.41 -4.22 2.16
N ALA A 51 12.52 -5.23 1.32
CA ALA A 51 13.78 -5.94 1.06
C ALA A 51 14.82 -5.00 0.43
N GLY A 52 14.40 -4.20 -0.57
CA GLY A 52 15.21 -3.16 -1.19
C GLY A 52 15.66 -2.11 -0.19
N GLY A 53 14.76 -1.61 0.66
CA GLY A 53 15.09 -0.63 1.71
C GLY A 53 16.12 -1.15 2.72
N LYS A 54 15.99 -2.40 3.17
CA LYS A 54 16.97 -3.01 4.10
C LYS A 54 18.36 -3.14 3.47
N LYS A 55 18.44 -3.50 2.18
CA LYS A 55 19.72 -3.61 1.45
C LYS A 55 20.31 -2.23 1.16
N GLY A 56 19.51 -1.33 0.59
CA GLY A 56 19.91 0.01 0.20
C GLY A 56 20.31 0.90 1.38
N GLY A 57 19.56 0.84 2.48
CA GLY A 57 19.87 1.59 3.70
C GLY A 57 21.21 1.19 4.31
N LYS A 58 21.48 -0.12 4.41
CA LYS A 58 22.77 -0.64 4.88
C LYS A 58 23.92 -0.26 3.96
N SER A 59 23.71 -0.35 2.65
CA SER A 59 24.70 0.05 1.64
C SER A 59 25.06 1.52 1.79
N ARG A 60 24.06 2.40 1.83
CA ARG A 60 24.24 3.85 2.00
C ARG A 60 24.94 4.19 3.33
N ALA A 61 24.60 3.49 4.41
CA ALA A 61 25.23 3.73 5.71
C ALA A 61 26.71 3.31 5.76
N LYS A 62 27.14 2.34 4.95
CA LYS A 62 28.55 1.94 4.83
C LYS A 62 29.37 2.91 3.97
N THR A 63 28.76 3.51 2.95
CA THR A 63 29.44 4.45 2.04
C THR A 63 29.70 5.81 2.68
N LEU A 64 28.86 6.26 3.61
CA LEU A 64 28.95 7.59 4.22
C LEU A 64 29.88 7.61 5.44
N SER A 65 30.68 8.67 5.57
CA SER A 65 31.47 8.93 6.77
C SER A 65 30.58 9.31 7.97
N SER A 66 31.15 9.34 9.18
CA SER A 66 30.45 9.85 10.39
C SER A 66 29.96 11.29 10.20
N GLU A 67 30.82 12.17 9.69
CA GLU A 67 30.52 13.58 9.45
C GLU A 67 29.40 13.80 8.43
N GLN A 68 29.43 13.03 7.33
CA GLN A 68 28.38 13.10 6.32
C GLN A 68 27.03 12.63 6.87
N ARG A 69 27.02 11.62 7.75
CA ARG A 69 25.79 11.16 8.41
C ARG A 69 25.23 12.20 9.38
N THR A 70 26.09 12.88 10.14
CA THR A 70 25.65 13.93 11.06
C THR A 70 25.09 15.13 10.31
N GLU A 71 25.70 15.52 9.19
CA GLU A 71 25.23 16.65 8.38
C GLU A 71 23.86 16.35 7.75
N ILE A 72 23.66 15.15 7.20
CA ILE A 72 22.35 14.72 6.68
C ILE A 72 21.29 14.74 7.79
N ALA A 73 21.64 14.31 9.01
CA ALA A 73 20.72 14.32 10.15
C ALA A 73 20.33 15.74 10.57
N ARG A 74 21.28 16.67 10.60
CA ARG A 74 21.04 18.10 10.89
C ARG A 74 20.08 18.72 9.87
N ILE A 75 20.37 18.54 8.57
CA ILE A 75 19.52 19.04 7.48
C ILE A 75 18.10 18.45 7.58
N ALA A 76 17.98 17.16 7.86
CA ALA A 76 16.69 16.50 8.01
C ALA A 76 15.89 17.04 9.20
N ALA A 77 16.56 17.31 10.33
CA ALA A 77 15.94 17.93 11.48
C ALA A 77 15.45 19.34 11.14
N GLU A 78 16.31 20.20 10.60
CA GLU A 78 15.94 21.56 10.19
C GLU A 78 14.74 21.58 9.25
N ALA A 79 14.71 20.70 8.24
CA ALA A 79 13.58 20.57 7.32
C ALA A 79 12.28 20.16 8.01
N ARG A 80 12.35 19.30 9.03
CA ARG A 80 11.19 18.89 9.84
C ARG A 80 10.68 20.03 10.71
N TRP A 81 11.58 20.76 11.37
CA TRP A 81 11.22 21.84 12.28
C TRP A 81 10.76 23.12 11.57
N ARG A 82 11.26 23.40 10.36
CA ARG A 82 10.82 24.52 9.52
C ARG A 82 9.43 24.37 8.91
N LYS A 83 8.87 23.15 8.89
CA LYS A 83 7.53 22.85 8.37
C LYS A 83 6.44 22.87 9.44
N LYS A 84 6.79 23.33 10.64
CA LYS A 84 5.83 23.70 11.69
C LYS A 84 5.68 25.22 11.67
#